data_AF-A0A1U7V6M7-F1
#
_entry.id   AF-A0A1U7V6M7-F1
#
_cell.length_a   1.000
_cell.length_b   1.000
_cell.length_c   1.000
_cell.angle_alpha   90.00
_cell.angle_beta   90.00
_cell.angle_gamma   90.00
#
_symmetry.space_group_name_H-M   'P 1'
#
loop_
_entity.id
_entity.type
_entity.pdbx_description
1 polymer ?
#
loop_
_entity_poly.entity_id
_entity_poly.type
_entity_poly.pdbx_seq_one_letter_code
_entity_poly.pdbx_strand_id
1 'polypeptide(L)'
;MQEEQVAAVLYREDIEKYADNFTPFSTYLISTAKVRVPLPYGVPINRFEWVIDKFTVVEEVKDANIQDPPLPPPTRLNTVPFAYLHEQQRSTEFDNHYFTHIIAIVVNCGSIKYVGANNSKCREITIMDTNMRPTILTL
;
A
#
# COMPACT_ATOMS: atom_id res chain seq x y z
N MET A 1 2.23 -21.07 8.84
CA MET A 1 0.97 -20.47 8.33
C MET A 1 1.34 -19.68 7.07
N GLN A 2 0.48 -19.69 6.05
CA GLN A 2 0.74 -18.96 4.80
C GLN A 2 0.20 -17.53 4.94
N GLU A 3 1.02 -16.52 4.63
CA GLU A 3 0.60 -15.11 4.66
C GLU A 3 -0.36 -14.82 3.50
N GLU A 4 -1.54 -14.30 3.81
CA GLU A 4 -2.54 -13.88 2.85
C GLU A 4 -2.77 -12.38 2.97
N GLN A 5 -2.76 -11.69 1.83
CA GLN A 5 -3.02 -10.25 1.76
C GLN A 5 -4.45 -10.04 1.28
N VAL A 6 -5.12 -9.05 1.86
CA VAL A 6 -6.49 -8.67 1.49
C VAL A 6 -6.58 -7.15 1.49
N ALA A 7 -7.29 -6.59 0.51
CA ALA A 7 -7.58 -5.16 0.49
C ALA A 7 -8.77 -4.87 1.40
N ALA A 8 -8.68 -3.81 2.21
CA ALA A 8 -9.79 -3.32 3.01
C ALA A 8 -10.18 -1.90 2.54
N VAL A 9 -11.47 -1.63 2.42
CA VAL A 9 -12.01 -0.36 1.93
C VAL A 9 -12.96 0.26 2.96
N LEU A 10 -12.89 1.58 3.09
CA LEU A 10 -13.75 2.41 3.94
C LEU A 10 -14.53 3.40 3.08
N TYR A 11 -15.75 3.73 3.49
CA TYR A 11 -16.63 4.64 2.75
C TYR A 11 -17.11 5.81 3.60
N ARG A 12 -17.11 7.00 2.99
CA ARG A 12 -17.78 8.22 3.47
C ARG A 12 -17.68 8.42 4.98
N GLU A 13 -18.74 8.08 5.71
CA GLU A 13 -18.91 8.33 7.15
C GLU A 13 -17.93 7.50 8.01
N ASP A 14 -17.52 6.34 7.52
CA ASP A 14 -16.56 5.48 8.20
C ASP A 14 -15.11 6.00 8.03
N ILE A 15 -14.83 6.80 6.99
CA ILE A 15 -13.47 7.34 6.77
C ILE A 15 -13.08 8.25 7.93
N GLU A 16 -13.92 9.22 8.30
CA GLU A 16 -13.60 10.16 9.39
C GLU A 16 -13.43 9.44 10.73
N LYS A 17 -14.18 8.36 10.96
CA LYS A 17 -14.11 7.57 12.20
C LYS A 17 -12.79 6.81 12.34
N TYR A 18 -12.21 6.36 11.23
CA TYR A 18 -11.03 5.46 11.23
C TYR A 18 -9.78 6.06 10.57
N ALA A 19 -9.83 7.28 10.03
CA ALA A 19 -8.71 7.93 9.34
C ALA A 19 -7.44 7.97 10.18
N ASP A 20 -7.57 8.26 11.47
CA ASP A 20 -6.44 8.38 12.40
C ASP A 20 -6.18 7.08 13.20
N ASN A 21 -7.03 6.06 13.05
CA ASN A 21 -6.94 4.82 13.83
C ASN A 21 -6.00 3.79 13.20
N PHE A 22 -5.81 3.84 11.87
CA PHE A 22 -4.93 2.93 11.15
C PHE A 22 -3.54 3.53 10.95
N THR A 23 -2.58 3.03 11.72
CA THR A 23 -1.16 3.36 11.56
C THR A 23 -0.48 2.29 10.71
N PRO A 24 0.32 2.66 9.69
CA PRO A 24 1.10 1.71 8.92
C PRO A 24 1.98 0.84 9.83
N PHE A 25 2.07 -0.46 9.52
CA PHE A 25 2.86 -1.46 10.27
C PHE A 25 2.39 -1.76 11.72
N SER A 26 1.23 -1.25 12.14
CA SER A 26 0.56 -1.69 13.38
C SER A 26 -0.31 -2.93 13.13
N THR A 27 -0.53 -3.71 14.19
CA THR A 27 -1.37 -4.92 14.14
C THR A 27 -2.76 -4.61 14.69
N TYR A 28 -3.80 -5.04 13.95
CA TYR A 28 -5.19 -4.82 14.32
C TYR A 28 -5.98 -6.12 14.31
N LEU A 29 -6.84 -6.30 15.30
CA LEU A 29 -7.92 -7.26 15.26
C LEU A 29 -9.10 -6.63 14.54
N ILE A 30 -9.48 -7.21 13.39
CA ILE A 30 -10.64 -6.80 12.62
C ILE A 30 -11.68 -7.91 12.67
N SER A 31 -12.86 -7.60 13.18
CA SER A 31 -13.99 -8.53 13.25
C SER A 31 -15.22 -7.94 12.59
N THR A 32 -16.14 -8.82 12.16
CA THR A 32 -17.44 -8.46 11.56
C THR A 32 -17.39 -7.61 10.29
N ALA A 33 -16.24 -7.55 9.61
CA ALA A 33 -16.12 -6.90 8.31
C ALA A 33 -16.96 -7.61 7.24
N LYS A 34 -17.54 -6.84 6.32
CA LYS A 34 -18.25 -7.39 5.15
C LYS A 34 -17.24 -7.81 4.10
N VAL A 35 -17.56 -8.85 3.33
CA VAL A 35 -16.70 -9.37 2.26
C VAL A 35 -17.42 -9.20 0.94
N ARG A 36 -16.72 -8.68 -0.08
CA ARG A 36 -17.26 -8.56 -1.45
C ARG A 36 -16.19 -8.83 -2.50
N VAL A 37 -16.60 -8.91 -3.76
CA VAL A 37 -15.68 -9.01 -4.91
C VAL A 37 -15.06 -7.63 -5.18
N PRO A 38 -13.74 -7.54 -5.45
CA PRO A 38 -13.07 -6.28 -5.77
C PRO A 38 -13.72 -5.54 -6.94
N LEU A 39 -13.78 -4.21 -6.85
CA LEU A 39 -14.22 -3.37 -7.95
C LEU A 39 -13.21 -3.41 -9.12
N PRO A 40 -13.66 -3.23 -10.37
CA PRO A 40 -12.80 -3.31 -11.55
C PRO A 40 -11.78 -2.17 -11.68
N TYR A 41 -11.86 -1.17 -10.80
CA TYR A 41 -11.00 0.01 -10.84
C TYR A 41 -9.66 -0.17 -10.12
N GLY A 42 -9.40 -1.35 -9.54
CA GLY A 42 -8.17 -1.67 -8.83
C GLY A 42 -7.58 -3.01 -9.24
N VAL A 43 -6.30 -3.23 -8.90
CA VAL A 43 -5.64 -4.53 -9.09
C VAL A 43 -6.05 -5.43 -7.92
N PRO A 44 -6.72 -6.57 -8.17
CA PRO A 44 -7.18 -7.43 -7.10
C PRO A 44 -5.99 -8.10 -6.40
N ILE A 45 -5.73 -7.73 -5.15
CA ILE A 45 -4.73 -8.38 -4.28
C ILE A 45 -5.21 -9.79 -3.88
N ASN A 46 -6.53 -9.96 -3.79
CA ASN A 46 -7.20 -11.21 -3.42
C ASN A 46 -8.51 -11.36 -4.22
N ARG A 47 -9.11 -12.55 -4.20
CA ARG A 47 -10.45 -12.83 -4.77
C ARG A 47 -11.54 -12.00 -4.12
N PHE A 48 -11.33 -11.55 -2.89
CA PHE A 48 -12.26 -10.76 -2.12
C PHE A 48 -11.58 -9.51 -1.54
N GLU A 49 -12.37 -8.49 -1.28
CA GLU A 49 -11.98 -7.34 -0.48
C GLU A 49 -12.90 -7.20 0.73
N TRP A 50 -12.36 -6.64 1.80
CA TRP A 50 -13.09 -6.37 3.02
C TRP A 50 -13.64 -4.96 3.01
N VAL A 51 -14.89 -4.81 3.42
CA VAL A 51 -15.54 -3.52 3.63
C VAL A 51 -15.65 -3.32 5.13
N ILE A 52 -14.90 -2.33 5.61
CA ILE A 52 -14.97 -1.88 7.00
C ILE A 52 -16.12 -0.87 7.06
N ASP A 53 -17.10 -1.19 7.90
CA ASP A 53 -18.27 -0.35 8.14
C ASP A 53 -18.44 -0.06 9.63
N LYS A 54 -19.46 0.74 9.97
CA LYS A 54 -19.77 1.09 11.36
C LYS A 54 -19.98 -0.08 12.32
N PHE A 55 -20.28 -1.29 11.82
CA PHE A 55 -20.47 -2.51 12.61
C PHE A 55 -19.19 -3.35 12.71
N THR A 56 -18.14 -2.97 11.98
CA THR A 56 -16.83 -3.62 12.03
C THR A 56 -16.10 -3.20 13.30
N VAL A 57 -15.65 -4.18 14.06
CA VAL A 57 -14.84 -3.95 15.26
C VAL A 57 -13.38 -3.94 14.83
N VAL A 58 -12.67 -2.85 15.16
CA VAL A 58 -11.24 -2.67 14.88
C VAL A 58 -10.56 -2.34 16.20
N GLU A 59 -9.68 -3.21 16.66
CA GLU A 59 -8.92 -3.02 17.90
C GLU A 59 -7.42 -3.12 17.61
N GLU A 60 -6.65 -2.13 18.08
CA GLU A 60 -5.20 -2.16 17.97
C GLU A 60 -4.62 -3.16 18.98
N VAL A 61 -3.80 -4.09 18.50
CA VAL A 61 -3.10 -5.05 19.35
C VAL A 61 -1.81 -4.39 19.85
N LYS A 62 -1.79 -4.01 21.13
CA LYS A 62 -0.60 -3.46 21.79
C LYS A 62 0.25 -4.58 22.37
N ASP A 63 1.57 -4.49 22.18
CA ASP A 63 2.56 -5.47 22.64
C ASP A 63 2.44 -5.85 24.14
N ALA A 64 1.90 -4.95 24.97
CA ALA A 64 1.75 -5.16 26.41
C ALA A 64 0.60 -6.12 26.81
N ASN A 65 -0.35 -6.42 25.91
CA ASN A 65 -1.54 -7.22 26.21
C ASN A 65 -1.50 -8.63 25.61
N ILE A 66 -0.41 -9.03 24.96
CA ILE A 66 -0.39 -10.26 24.17
C ILE A 66 0.16 -11.41 25.01
N GLN A 67 -0.71 -12.37 25.36
CA GLN A 67 -0.30 -13.68 25.87
C GLN A 67 0.25 -14.57 24.73
N ASP A 68 -0.12 -14.24 23.49
CA ASP A 68 0.39 -14.81 22.25
C ASP A 68 1.62 -14.04 21.72
N PRO A 69 2.49 -14.68 20.92
CA PRO A 69 3.57 -13.97 20.24
C PRO A 69 3.01 -12.95 19.22
N PRO A 70 3.63 -11.77 19.07
CA PRO A 70 3.24 -10.79 18.07
C PRO A 70 3.30 -11.42 16.67
N LEU A 71 2.34 -11.05 15.80
CA LEU A 71 2.33 -11.53 14.42
C LEU A 71 3.62 -11.08 13.72
N PRO A 72 4.23 -11.95 12.89
CA PRO A 72 5.42 -11.57 12.15
C PRO A 72 5.07 -10.42 11.19
N PRO A 73 6.03 -9.50 10.92
CA PRO A 73 5.82 -8.44 9.96
C PRO A 73 5.48 -9.01 8.57
N PRO A 74 4.70 -8.27 7.74
CA PRO A 74 4.38 -8.69 6.39
C PRO A 74 5.66 -9.01 5.61
N THR A 75 5.77 -10.25 5.14
CA THR A 75 6.97 -10.74 4.46
C THR A 75 6.78 -10.71 2.94
N ARG A 76 5.53 -10.59 2.44
CA ARG A 76 5.21 -10.53 1.02
C ARG A 76 5.40 -9.14 0.42
N LEU A 77 6.66 -8.68 0.40
CA LEU A 77 7.10 -7.59 -0.46
C LEU A 77 7.64 -8.18 -1.77
N ASN A 78 6.86 -8.11 -2.85
CA ASN A 78 7.34 -8.38 -4.22
C ASN A 78 8.32 -7.28 -4.67
N THR A 79 9.52 -7.30 -4.07
CA THR A 79 10.58 -6.34 -4.36
C THR A 79 11.25 -6.71 -5.66
N VAL A 80 11.33 -5.80 -6.62
CA VAL A 80 12.10 -6.03 -7.86
C VAL A 80 13.32 -5.10 -7.93
N PRO A 81 14.42 -5.56 -8.53
CA PRO A 81 15.55 -4.70 -8.87
C PRO A 81 15.17 -3.61 -9.88
N PHE A 82 15.84 -2.46 -9.82
CA PHE A 82 15.57 -1.33 -10.73
C PHE A 82 15.75 -1.67 -12.21
N ALA A 83 16.61 -2.63 -12.54
CA ALA A 83 16.77 -3.11 -13.92
C ALA A 83 15.45 -3.58 -14.54
N TYR A 84 14.58 -4.23 -13.75
CA TYR A 84 13.29 -4.73 -14.21
C TYR A 84 12.22 -3.63 -14.31
N LEU A 85 12.38 -2.49 -13.62
CA LEU A 85 11.44 -1.37 -13.74
C LEU A 85 11.44 -0.81 -15.17
N HIS A 86 12.61 -0.72 -15.80
CA HIS A 86 12.73 -0.25 -17.18
C HIS A 86 12.14 -1.25 -18.19
N GLU A 87 12.21 -2.55 -17.90
CA GLU A 87 11.61 -3.59 -18.71
C GLU A 87 10.08 -3.57 -18.58
N GLN A 88 9.56 -3.47 -17.35
CA GLN A 88 8.12 -3.33 -17.07
C GLN A 88 7.52 -2.07 -17.70
N GLN A 89 8.21 -0.92 -17.64
CA GLN A 89 7.75 0.30 -18.30
C GLN A 89 7.60 0.12 -19.81
N ARG A 90 8.48 -0.65 -20.44
CA ARG A 90 8.47 -0.90 -21.89
C ARG A 90 7.47 -1.97 -22.31
N SER A 91 7.13 -2.92 -21.44
CA SER A 91 6.21 -4.02 -21.73
C SER A 91 4.75 -3.69 -21.43
N THR A 92 4.39 -2.43 -21.25
CA THR A 92 3.00 -1.96 -21.01
C THR A 92 2.12 -2.01 -22.27
N GLU A 93 2.27 -3.06 -23.08
CA GLU A 93 1.23 -3.49 -23.99
C GLU A 93 0.25 -4.37 -23.17
N PHE A 94 -0.97 -3.86 -22.96
CA PHE A 94 -2.16 -4.51 -22.41
C PHE A 94 -2.24 -4.77 -20.89
N ASP A 95 -3.05 -3.92 -20.23
CA ASP A 95 -3.96 -4.16 -19.08
C ASP A 95 -3.46 -4.76 -17.75
N ASN A 96 -2.24 -5.30 -17.67
CA ASN A 96 -1.71 -5.84 -16.41
C ASN A 96 -0.88 -4.80 -15.67
N HIS A 97 -1.54 -3.93 -14.92
CA HIS A 97 -0.91 -3.07 -13.92
C HIS A 97 -0.30 -3.93 -12.81
N TYR A 98 1.00 -4.22 -12.89
CA TYR A 98 1.74 -4.84 -11.80
C TYR A 98 2.27 -3.76 -10.84
N PHE A 99 1.68 -3.67 -9.65
CA PHE A 99 2.29 -2.95 -8.56
C PHE A 99 3.52 -3.72 -8.06
N THR A 100 4.59 -2.98 -7.86
CA THR A 100 5.91 -3.51 -7.54
C THR A 100 6.42 -2.80 -6.29
N HIS A 101 7.01 -3.54 -5.38
CA HIS A 101 7.71 -2.94 -4.24
C HIS A 101 9.14 -2.63 -4.64
N ILE A 102 9.66 -1.50 -4.17
CA ILE A 102 11.05 -1.11 -4.38
C ILE A 102 11.66 -0.68 -3.05
N ILE A 103 12.92 -1.02 -2.86
CA ILE A 103 13.73 -0.56 -1.71
C ILE A 103 14.93 0.16 -2.31
N ALA A 104 15.12 1.42 -1.91
CA ALA A 104 16.12 2.30 -2.51
C ALA A 104 16.54 3.41 -1.55
N ILE A 105 17.69 4.02 -1.84
CA ILE A 105 18.21 5.18 -1.10
C ILE A 105 17.68 6.44 -1.78
N VAL A 106 17.05 7.33 -1.01
CA VAL A 106 16.67 8.67 -1.50
C VAL A 106 17.90 9.55 -1.53
N VAL A 107 18.29 10.02 -2.72
CA VAL A 107 19.50 10.84 -2.92
C VAL A 107 19.20 12.32 -3.11
N ASN A 108 18.00 12.64 -3.62
CA ASN A 108 17.56 14.02 -3.76
C ASN A 108 16.03 14.11 -3.67
N CYS A 109 15.54 15.23 -3.14
CA CYS A 109 14.13 15.50 -2.95
C CYS A 109 13.81 16.89 -3.50
N GLY A 110 13.10 16.95 -4.62
CA GLY A 110 12.75 18.20 -5.31
C GLY A 110 11.81 19.09 -4.48
N SER A 111 11.49 20.28 -4.99
CA SER A 111 10.45 21.13 -4.41
C SER A 111 9.05 20.60 -4.75
N ILE A 112 8.08 20.91 -3.90
CA ILE A 112 6.67 20.62 -4.18
C ILE A 112 6.19 21.57 -5.28
N LYS A 113 5.59 20.99 -6.31
CA LYS A 113 4.93 21.66 -7.43
C LYS A 113 3.44 21.36 -7.39
N TYR A 114 2.65 22.16 -8.10
CA TYR A 114 1.22 21.92 -8.27
C TYR A 114 0.92 21.75 -9.75
N VAL A 115 0.22 20.67 -10.11
CA VAL A 115 0.02 20.28 -11.52
C VAL A 115 -1.46 19.92 -11.76
N GLY A 116 -1.98 20.28 -12.93
CA GLY A 116 -3.32 19.92 -13.38
C GLY A 116 -4.44 20.84 -12.91
N ALA A 117 -5.64 20.63 -13.45
CA ALA A 117 -6.82 21.47 -13.17
C ALA A 117 -7.32 21.37 -11.72
N ASN A 118 -6.98 20.28 -11.03
CA ASN A 118 -7.32 20.00 -9.63
C ASN A 118 -6.26 20.49 -8.63
N ASN A 119 -5.18 21.15 -9.10
CA ASN A 119 -4.08 21.64 -8.28
C ASN A 119 -3.48 20.53 -7.39
N SER A 120 -3.30 19.33 -7.95
CA SER A 120 -2.67 18.21 -7.25
C SER A 120 -1.22 18.55 -6.88
N LYS A 121 -0.87 18.33 -5.61
CA LYS A 121 0.52 18.40 -5.15
C LYS A 121 1.33 17.31 -5.85
N CYS A 122 2.50 17.68 -6.33
CA CYS A 122 3.42 16.80 -7.04
C CYS A 122 4.83 17.08 -6.55
N ARG A 123 5.62 16.03 -6.30
CA ARG A 123 7.03 16.14 -5.91
C ARG A 123 7.85 15.06 -6.58
N GLU A 124 8.93 15.46 -7.22
CA GLU A 124 9.91 14.53 -7.79
C GLU A 124 10.96 14.17 -6.74
N ILE A 125 11.22 12.88 -6.58
CA ILE A 125 12.33 12.36 -5.77
C ILE A 125 13.27 11.54 -6.65
N THR A 126 14.56 11.65 -6.40
CA THR A 126 15.57 10.80 -7.02
C THR A 126 15.98 9.72 -6.03
N ILE A 127 15.85 8.47 -6.45
CA ILE A 127 16.21 7.29 -5.67
C ILE A 127 17.31 6.50 -6.39
N MET A 128 18.19 5.85 -5.64
CA MET A 128 19.23 4.97 -6.18
C MET A 128 19.11 3.56 -5.61
N ASP A 129 19.34 2.55 -6.45
CA ASP A 129 19.52 1.17 -6.02
C ASP A 129 20.97 0.91 -5.55
N THR A 130 21.23 -0.33 -5.12
CA THR A 130 22.56 -0.78 -4.70
C THR A 130 23.60 -0.77 -5.83
N ASN A 131 23.17 -0.66 -7.09
CA ASN A 131 24.03 -0.54 -8.26
C ASN A 131 24.29 0.92 -8.66
N MET A 132 23.94 1.88 -7.80
CA MET A 132 24.09 3.33 -8.03
C MET A 132 23.32 3.83 -9.26
N ARG A 133 22.24 3.15 -9.66
CA ARG A 133 21.40 3.59 -10.78
C ARG A 133 20.31 4.55 -10.29
N PRO A 134 20.31 5.81 -10.72
CA PRO A 134 19.29 6.77 -10.31
C PRO A 134 17.99 6.58 -11.11
N THR A 135 16.87 6.62 -10.41
CA THR A 135 15.51 6.63 -10.96
C THR A 135 14.73 7.78 -10.33
N ILE A 136 13.85 8.42 -11.10
CA ILE A 136 12.97 9.49 -10.61
C ILE A 136 11.59 8.89 -10.32
N LEU A 137 11.05 9.16 -9.12
CA LEU A 137 9.66 8.91 -8.78
C LEU A 137 8.91 10.21 -8.57
N THR A 138 7.62 10.20 -8.93
CA THR A 138 6.69 11.29 -8.63
C THR A 138 5.79 10.87 -7.47
N LEU A 139 5.72 11.73 -6.45
CA LEU A 139 4.83 11.64 -5.30
C LEU A 139 3.70 12.67 -5.40
#